data_AF-A0A7C2TM55-F1
#
_entry.id   AF-A0A7C2TM55-F1
#
_cell.length_a   1.000
_cell.length_b   1.000
_cell.length_c   1.000
_cell.angle_alpha   90.00
_cell.angle_beta   90.00
_cell.angle_gamma   90.00
#
_symmetry.space_group_name_H-M   'P 1'
#
loop_
_entity.id
_entity.type
_entity.pdbx_description
1 polymer ?
#
loop_
_entity_poly.entity_id
_entity_poly.type
_entity_poly.pdbx_seq_one_letter_code
_entity_poly.pdbx_strand_id
1 'polypeptide(L)'
;MSEERPPLSITERPAIETRIRRGRPIAYKIKVKPEDFQVTEIADLTPSERGRYRLYRLTKAGWNTTDLLRRLARRFRLPYEAFSYGGRKDRHALTTQYITIRDERDLSLTEPAFSLQALGWTDEPMTPEFIRGNEFRITLRAMRVEEVVHLERNLRAVRDCGLPNYFDDQRFGSYDRKRGFIAERLVKGQWEEALRIYLTLCYPEEKRTAKERKRYFLEQWGQWEACLERAKTVTERRIFRFLQQRGGDYVGAVNLIPREELAMILSAYQSFLWNEMVREIVRTWAPLVLEVRGIVTRYVFYLTLSGDALDYLRGVKLPTPGPRASLADPYLEHVYRTVLERAGITSDQAFALKKLRRAYVKAVPRDVLLFPEELELLDVAPDELYPGRVKAVLRFILPRGAYGTMVLKRLTLRLEDAQPIASGTTTPDS
;
A
#
# COMPACT_ATOMS: atom_id res chain seq x y z
N MET A 1 -16.44 -34.32 -1.96
CA MET A 1 -17.60 -33.46 -2.23
C MET A 1 -17.57 -32.36 -1.21
N SER A 2 -17.10 -31.18 -1.60
CA SER A 2 -17.05 -30.00 -0.73
C SER A 2 -18.46 -29.45 -0.57
N GLU A 3 -19.03 -29.54 0.63
CA GLU A 3 -20.27 -28.86 0.96
C GLU A 3 -20.03 -27.34 0.90
N GLU A 4 -20.50 -26.71 -0.18
CA GLU A 4 -20.69 -25.26 -0.21
C GLU A 4 -21.76 -24.91 0.83
N ARG A 5 -21.33 -24.37 1.97
CA ARG A 5 -22.27 -23.75 2.92
C ARG A 5 -22.93 -22.55 2.22
N PRO A 6 -24.24 -22.35 2.38
CA PRO A 6 -24.94 -21.23 1.77
C PRO A 6 -24.35 -19.90 2.28
N PRO A 7 -24.36 -18.83 1.46
CA PRO A 7 -23.95 -17.51 1.91
C PRO A 7 -24.85 -17.07 3.07
N LEU A 8 -24.22 -16.56 4.13
CA LEU A 8 -24.92 -16.03 5.30
C LEU A 8 -25.96 -14.98 4.84
N SER A 9 -27.18 -15.11 5.33
CA SER A 9 -28.28 -14.20 5.01
C SER A 9 -27.95 -12.78 5.49
N ILE A 10 -28.49 -11.74 4.83
CA ILE A 10 -28.43 -10.32 5.26
C ILE A 10 -28.80 -10.14 6.75
N THR A 11 -29.61 -11.05 7.29
CA THR A 11 -30.08 -11.09 8.68
C THR A 11 -29.09 -11.68 9.69
N GLU A 12 -27.96 -12.24 9.27
CA GLU A 12 -26.94 -12.86 10.14
C GLU A 12 -25.77 -11.90 10.44
N ARG A 13 -26.06 -10.60 10.57
CA ARG A 13 -25.10 -9.71 11.24
C ARG A 13 -24.90 -10.24 12.67
N PRO A 14 -23.66 -10.37 13.16
CA PRO A 14 -23.48 -10.52 14.59
C PRO A 14 -24.14 -9.32 15.26
N ALA A 15 -25.12 -9.54 16.13
CA ALA A 15 -25.73 -8.49 16.95
C ALA A 15 -24.76 -8.09 18.08
N ILE A 16 -23.51 -7.81 17.72
CA ILE A 16 -22.43 -7.49 18.64
C ILE A 16 -22.34 -5.96 18.71
N GLU A 17 -22.51 -5.43 19.91
CA GLU A 17 -22.18 -4.03 20.17
C GLU A 17 -20.65 -3.88 20.22
N THR A 18 -20.08 -3.35 19.15
CA THR A 18 -18.63 -3.18 19.03
C THR A 18 -18.12 -2.01 19.86
N ARG A 19 -17.25 -2.31 20.80
CA ARG A 19 -16.53 -1.30 21.57
C ARG A 19 -15.39 -0.73 20.74
N ILE A 20 -15.30 0.60 20.66
CA ILE A 20 -14.24 1.30 19.94
C ILE A 20 -13.29 1.95 20.95
N ARG A 21 -12.00 1.62 20.87
CA ARG A 21 -10.95 2.26 21.67
C ARG A 21 -9.90 2.87 20.77
N ARG A 22 -9.16 3.85 21.29
CA ARG A 22 -8.01 4.42 20.60
C ARG A 22 -6.83 3.45 20.70
N GLY A 23 -6.33 2.99 19.55
CA GLY A 23 -5.08 2.24 19.46
C GLY A 23 -3.89 3.16 19.74
N ARG A 24 -3.15 2.87 20.80
CA ARG A 24 -1.91 3.59 21.15
C ARG A 24 -0.73 2.68 20.85
N PRO A 25 0.19 3.05 19.96
CA PRO A 25 1.39 2.25 19.74
C PRO A 25 2.30 2.30 20.98
N ILE A 26 3.09 1.24 21.18
CA ILE A 26 4.29 1.26 22.04
C ILE A 26 5.29 2.30 21.52
N ALA A 27 6.22 2.72 22.36
CA ALA A 27 7.31 3.59 21.94
C ALA A 27 8.35 2.75 21.18
N TYR A 28 8.57 3.07 19.91
CA TYR A 28 9.60 2.43 19.11
C TYR A 28 10.02 3.34 17.96
N LYS A 29 11.15 3.02 17.35
CA LYS A 29 11.64 3.62 16.11
C LYS A 29 11.86 2.53 15.06
N ILE A 30 11.65 2.87 13.80
CA ILE A 30 12.00 2.03 12.65
C ILE A 30 12.81 2.84 11.65
N LYS A 31 13.51 2.15 10.75
CA LYS A 31 14.31 2.77 9.70
C LYS A 31 15.32 3.79 10.25
N VAL A 32 15.91 3.52 11.42
CA VAL A 32 16.98 4.35 11.98
C VAL A 32 18.23 4.22 11.11
N LYS A 33 18.51 3.01 10.63
CA LYS A 33 19.40 2.72 9.50
C LYS A 33 18.71 1.81 8.47
N PRO A 34 19.16 1.76 7.19
CA PRO A 34 18.55 0.90 6.17
C PRO A 34 18.45 -0.57 6.58
N GLU A 35 19.43 -1.09 7.31
CA GLU A 35 19.50 -2.48 7.77
C GLU A 35 18.43 -2.83 8.81
N ASP A 36 17.81 -1.83 9.44
CA ASP A 36 16.68 -2.04 10.35
C ASP A 36 15.38 -2.35 9.59
N PHE A 37 15.36 -2.18 8.27
CA PHE A 37 14.19 -2.46 7.46
C PHE A 37 14.63 -3.19 6.20
N GLN A 38 14.69 -4.51 6.30
CA GLN A 38 15.12 -5.38 5.21
C GLN A 38 13.92 -5.97 4.50
N VAL A 39 13.92 -5.92 3.17
CA VAL A 39 12.87 -6.50 2.34
C VAL A 39 13.50 -7.35 1.24
N THR A 40 13.23 -8.65 1.28
CA THR A 40 13.69 -9.60 0.26
C THR A 40 12.50 -10.06 -0.56
N GLU A 41 12.54 -9.81 -1.87
CA GLU A 41 11.52 -10.29 -2.79
C GLU A 41 11.58 -11.81 -2.92
N ILE A 42 10.42 -12.45 -2.88
CA ILE A 42 10.27 -13.87 -3.16
C ILE A 42 9.57 -13.99 -4.51
N ALA A 43 10.22 -14.62 -5.47
CA ALA A 43 9.73 -14.77 -6.82
C ALA A 43 9.89 -16.21 -7.31
N ASP A 44 8.92 -16.67 -8.09
CA ASP A 44 8.93 -17.99 -8.71
C ASP A 44 9.69 -17.91 -10.03
N LEU A 45 11.02 -17.98 -9.94
CA LEU A 45 11.94 -17.85 -11.07
C LEU A 45 12.79 -19.11 -11.21
N THR A 46 12.93 -19.61 -12.43
CA THR A 46 13.79 -20.74 -12.76
C THR A 46 14.84 -20.27 -13.76
N PRO A 47 16.04 -19.84 -13.30
CA PRO A 47 17.11 -19.43 -14.18
C PRO A 47 17.57 -20.60 -15.05
N SER A 48 17.94 -20.30 -16.28
CA SER A 48 18.48 -21.25 -17.27
C SER A 48 19.89 -20.83 -17.71
N GLU A 49 20.56 -21.69 -18.48
CA GLU A 49 21.91 -21.40 -19.00
C GLU A 49 21.91 -20.43 -20.19
N ARG A 50 20.77 -20.25 -20.86
CA ARG A 50 20.59 -19.38 -22.04
C ARG A 50 19.20 -18.77 -22.04
N GLY A 51 19.06 -17.58 -22.59
CA GLY A 51 17.76 -16.94 -22.76
C GLY A 51 17.88 -15.53 -23.30
N ARG A 52 16.75 -14.88 -23.55
CA ARG A 52 16.72 -13.53 -24.10
C ARG A 52 17.11 -12.44 -23.09
N TYR A 53 16.92 -12.70 -21.80
CA TYR A 53 17.19 -11.77 -20.72
C TYR A 53 18.09 -12.41 -19.68
N ARG A 54 19.09 -11.67 -19.21
CA ARG A 54 19.90 -12.11 -18.08
C ARG A 54 19.21 -11.70 -16.78
N LEU A 55 19.03 -12.67 -15.89
CA LEU A 55 18.41 -12.50 -14.58
C LEU A 55 19.46 -12.09 -13.55
N TYR A 56 19.11 -11.08 -12.74
CA TYR A 56 19.96 -10.58 -11.68
C TYR A 56 19.22 -10.47 -10.35
N ARG A 57 19.97 -10.70 -9.28
CA ARG A 57 19.62 -10.25 -7.93
C ARG A 57 20.23 -8.87 -7.70
N LEU A 58 19.37 -7.90 -7.41
CA LEU A 58 19.74 -6.53 -7.08
C LEU A 58 19.50 -6.29 -5.59
N THR A 59 20.58 -6.08 -4.83
CA THR A 59 20.51 -5.62 -3.44
C THR A 59 20.93 -4.16 -3.37
N LYS A 60 20.15 -3.30 -2.71
CA LYS A 60 20.43 -1.85 -2.62
C LYS A 60 20.06 -1.27 -1.26
N ALA A 61 20.77 -0.22 -0.85
CA ALA A 61 20.44 0.65 0.27
C ALA A 61 20.55 2.13 -0.14
N GLY A 62 19.64 2.99 0.32
CA GLY A 62 19.68 4.42 0.05
C GLY A 62 19.29 4.84 -1.37
N TRP A 63 18.78 3.92 -2.19
CA TRP A 63 18.38 4.15 -3.59
C TRP A 63 16.91 3.82 -3.83
N ASN A 64 16.21 4.66 -4.60
CA ASN A 64 14.96 4.24 -5.26
C ASN A 64 15.29 3.28 -6.41
N THR A 65 14.49 2.24 -6.60
CA THR A 65 14.68 1.26 -7.69
C THR A 65 14.85 1.94 -9.05
N THR A 66 13.93 2.83 -9.45
CA THR A 66 13.96 3.48 -10.76
C THR A 66 15.17 4.38 -10.96
N ASP A 67 15.63 5.06 -9.92
CA ASP A 67 16.77 5.97 -10.01
C ASP A 67 18.08 5.18 -10.17
N LEU A 68 18.20 4.05 -9.47
CA LEU A 68 19.31 3.14 -9.60
C LEU A 68 19.34 2.47 -10.99
N LEU A 69 18.19 1.99 -11.49
CA LEU A 69 18.12 1.41 -12.83
C LEU A 69 18.48 2.43 -13.92
N ARG A 70 18.05 3.69 -13.81
CA ARG A 70 18.49 4.75 -14.74
C ARG A 70 20.00 5.02 -14.66
N ARG A 71 20.59 4.96 -13.47
CA ARG A 71 22.04 5.10 -13.28
C ARG A 71 22.78 3.92 -13.94
N LEU A 72 22.30 2.70 -13.76
CA LEU A 72 22.86 1.49 -14.38
C LEU A 72 22.74 1.53 -15.90
N ALA A 73 21.58 1.92 -16.43
CA ALA A 73 21.36 2.09 -17.87
C ALA A 73 22.40 3.03 -18.50
N ARG A 74 22.64 4.20 -17.89
CA ARG A 74 23.69 5.13 -18.35
C ARG A 74 25.10 4.53 -18.24
N ARG A 75 25.41 3.86 -17.13
CA ARG A 75 26.73 3.23 -16.90
C ARG A 75 27.04 2.17 -17.95
N PHE A 76 26.07 1.31 -18.26
CA PHE A 76 26.23 0.22 -19.22
C PHE A 76 25.97 0.62 -20.67
N ARG A 77 25.61 1.90 -20.89
CA ARG A 77 25.23 2.47 -22.20
C ARG A 77 24.07 1.71 -22.85
N LEU A 78 23.07 1.38 -22.05
CA LEU A 78 21.87 0.66 -22.47
C LEU A 78 20.62 1.56 -22.37
N PRO A 79 19.61 1.34 -23.24
CA PRO A 79 18.32 1.98 -23.07
C PRO A 79 17.68 1.53 -21.75
N TYR A 80 16.91 2.41 -21.11
CA TYR A 80 16.24 2.09 -19.84
C TYR A 80 15.22 0.96 -20.01
N GLU A 81 14.64 0.85 -21.20
CA GLU A 81 13.70 -0.17 -21.64
C GLU A 81 14.31 -1.57 -21.70
N ALA A 82 15.65 -1.70 -21.66
CA ALA A 82 16.31 -2.99 -21.54
C ALA A 82 16.21 -3.58 -20.13
N PHE A 83 15.81 -2.80 -19.12
CA PHE A 83 15.71 -3.22 -17.73
C PHE A 83 14.25 -3.50 -17.37
N SER A 84 13.98 -4.66 -16.78
CA SER A 84 12.64 -5.03 -16.30
C SER A 84 12.70 -5.50 -14.84
N TYR A 85 11.63 -5.23 -14.09
CA TYR A 85 11.53 -5.49 -12.67
C TYR A 85 10.06 -5.62 -12.26
N GLY A 86 9.76 -6.42 -11.23
CA GLY A 86 8.38 -6.69 -10.83
C GLY A 86 7.77 -5.66 -9.88
N GLY A 87 8.58 -4.91 -9.15
CA GLY A 87 8.08 -3.91 -8.20
C GLY A 87 9.14 -2.90 -7.77
N ARG A 88 8.66 -1.74 -7.31
CA ARG A 88 9.51 -0.72 -6.68
C ARG A 88 9.72 -1.08 -5.22
N LYS A 89 10.93 -0.87 -4.72
CA LYS A 89 11.27 -1.01 -3.30
C LYS A 89 11.67 0.33 -2.71
N ASP A 90 11.45 0.49 -1.41
CA ASP A 90 11.71 1.71 -0.66
C ASP A 90 13.20 2.11 -0.72
N ARG A 91 13.47 3.42 -0.67
CA ARG A 91 14.81 4.00 -0.56
C ARG A 91 15.40 3.84 0.85
N HIS A 92 14.56 3.94 1.88
CA HIS A 92 14.96 3.94 3.30
C HIS A 92 14.95 2.53 3.90
N ALA A 93 15.42 1.56 3.11
CA ALA A 93 15.43 0.14 3.43
C ALA A 93 16.61 -0.52 2.72
N LEU A 94 17.11 -1.62 3.29
CA LEU A 94 17.96 -2.57 2.58
C LEU A 94 17.06 -3.53 1.82
N THR A 95 17.12 -3.51 0.49
CA THR A 95 16.13 -4.24 -0.32
C THR A 95 16.83 -5.14 -1.33
N THR A 96 16.38 -6.38 -1.41
CA THR A 96 16.79 -7.36 -2.42
C THR A 96 15.60 -7.66 -3.33
N GLN A 97 15.79 -7.51 -4.63
CA GLN A 97 14.76 -7.76 -5.64
C GLN A 97 15.37 -8.42 -6.89
N TYR A 98 14.53 -9.03 -7.71
CA TYR A 98 14.95 -9.58 -8.99
C TYR A 98 14.71 -8.57 -10.11
N ILE A 99 15.67 -8.49 -11.04
CA ILE A 99 15.54 -7.71 -12.27
C ILE A 99 16.07 -8.52 -13.44
N THR A 100 15.58 -8.24 -14.63
CA THR A 100 16.14 -8.79 -15.87
C THR A 100 16.70 -7.67 -16.72
N ILE A 101 17.82 -7.91 -17.40
CA ILE A 101 18.41 -6.98 -18.35
C ILE A 101 18.54 -7.69 -19.69
N ARG A 102 18.01 -7.08 -20.76
CA ARG A 102 18.19 -7.56 -22.13
C ARG A 102 19.55 -7.13 -22.67
N ASP A 103 20.57 -7.91 -22.34
CA ASP A 103 21.96 -7.74 -22.78
C ASP A 103 22.71 -9.07 -22.67
N GLU A 104 23.65 -9.32 -23.58
CA GLU A 104 24.40 -10.57 -23.60
C GLU A 104 25.51 -10.64 -22.53
N ARG A 105 26.03 -9.48 -22.11
CA ARG A 105 27.16 -9.37 -21.19
C ARG A 105 26.75 -9.68 -19.76
N ASP A 106 27.71 -10.15 -18.98
CA ASP A 106 27.57 -10.14 -17.52
C ASP A 106 27.82 -8.72 -17.00
N LEU A 107 26.79 -8.11 -16.43
CA LEU A 107 26.81 -6.76 -15.88
C LEU A 107 26.94 -6.77 -14.36
N SER A 108 27.30 -7.92 -13.77
CA SER A 108 27.47 -8.06 -12.32
C SER A 108 28.50 -7.07 -11.79
N LEU A 109 28.17 -6.43 -10.68
CA LEU A 109 29.06 -5.48 -10.01
C LEU A 109 28.67 -5.31 -8.54
N THR A 110 29.63 -4.87 -7.73
CA THR A 110 29.42 -4.54 -6.33
C THR A 110 29.93 -3.14 -6.05
N GLU A 111 29.09 -2.32 -5.44
CA GLU A 111 29.37 -0.94 -5.01
C GLU A 111 28.93 -0.80 -3.53
N PRO A 112 29.44 0.18 -2.77
CA PRO A 112 29.11 0.31 -1.34
C PRO A 112 27.60 0.39 -1.03
N ALA A 113 26.80 0.95 -1.95
CA ALA A 113 25.37 1.17 -1.74
C ALA A 113 24.47 0.13 -2.44
N PHE A 114 25.01 -0.72 -3.32
CA PHE A 114 24.24 -1.74 -4.03
C PHE A 114 25.12 -2.80 -4.68
N SER A 115 24.58 -3.99 -4.89
CA SER A 115 25.19 -5.06 -5.66
C SER A 115 24.20 -5.60 -6.70
N LEU A 116 24.74 -5.98 -7.85
CA LEU A 116 24.03 -6.61 -8.94
C LEU A 116 24.74 -7.94 -9.23
N GLN A 117 24.05 -9.06 -9.07
CA GLN A 117 24.61 -10.39 -9.23
C GLN A 117 23.82 -11.20 -10.25
N ALA A 118 24.48 -11.67 -11.31
CA ALA A 118 23.88 -12.54 -12.31
C ALA A 118 23.51 -13.91 -11.69
N LEU A 119 22.35 -14.42 -12.07
CA LEU A 119 21.82 -15.71 -11.60
C LEU A 119 21.61 -16.73 -12.74
N GLY A 120 21.69 -16.29 -14.00
CA GLY A 120 21.39 -17.08 -15.18
C GLY A 120 20.51 -16.28 -16.15
N TRP A 121 19.68 -17.00 -16.90
CA TRP A 121 18.86 -16.42 -17.97
C TRP A 121 17.38 -16.78 -17.85
N THR A 122 16.54 -15.94 -18.45
CA THR A 122 15.10 -16.16 -18.64
C THR A 122 14.70 -15.72 -20.05
N ASP A 123 13.66 -16.34 -20.61
CA ASP A 123 13.10 -15.91 -21.90
C ASP A 123 12.10 -14.76 -21.77
N GLU A 124 11.51 -14.61 -20.59
CA GLU A 124 10.57 -13.55 -20.26
C GLU A 124 11.24 -12.50 -19.36
N PRO A 125 10.89 -11.20 -19.52
CA PRO A 125 11.35 -10.16 -18.61
C PRO A 125 10.73 -10.32 -17.23
N MET A 126 11.40 -9.85 -16.18
CA MET A 126 10.84 -9.78 -14.84
C MET A 126 9.61 -8.85 -14.84
N THR A 127 8.47 -9.39 -14.45
CA THR A 127 7.19 -8.70 -14.28
C THR A 127 6.65 -8.87 -12.85
N PRO A 128 5.62 -8.11 -12.43
CA PRO A 128 4.98 -8.31 -11.13
C PRO A 128 4.34 -9.69 -10.94
N GLU A 129 4.14 -10.45 -12.02
CA GLU A 129 3.45 -11.74 -12.01
C GLU A 129 4.28 -12.84 -11.35
N PHE A 130 5.62 -12.77 -11.51
CA PHE A 130 6.56 -13.68 -10.86
C PHE A 130 6.71 -13.45 -9.36
N ILE A 131 6.24 -12.31 -8.83
CA ILE A 131 6.37 -12.02 -7.40
C ILE A 131 5.32 -12.80 -6.62
N ARG A 132 5.78 -13.75 -5.81
CA ARG A 132 4.94 -14.46 -4.82
C ARG A 132 4.68 -13.56 -3.61
N GLY A 133 5.73 -12.93 -3.09
CA GLY A 133 5.65 -12.17 -1.86
C GLY A 133 6.93 -11.42 -1.51
N ASN A 134 6.99 -10.95 -0.28
CA ASN A 134 8.17 -10.28 0.28
C ASN A 134 8.39 -10.78 1.70
N GLU A 135 9.62 -11.21 1.96
CA GLU A 135 10.11 -11.43 3.31
C GLU A 135 10.55 -10.09 3.91
N PHE A 136 10.12 -9.84 5.13
CA PHE A 136 10.49 -8.69 5.92
C PHE A 136 11.34 -9.15 7.10
N ARG A 137 12.46 -8.46 7.32
CA ARG A 137 13.20 -8.51 8.57
C ARG A 137 13.33 -7.09 9.10
N ILE A 138 12.64 -6.80 10.20
CA ILE A 138 12.47 -5.44 10.71
C ILE A 138 12.97 -5.34 12.14
N THR A 139 13.84 -4.38 12.40
CA THR A 139 14.31 -4.03 13.74
C THR A 139 13.47 -2.89 14.30
N LEU A 140 12.76 -3.13 15.39
CA LEU A 140 12.15 -2.12 16.22
C LEU A 140 13.19 -1.65 17.23
N ARG A 141 13.50 -0.35 17.24
CA ARG A 141 14.53 0.27 18.09
C ARG A 141 13.94 1.15 19.17
N ALA A 142 14.78 1.51 20.14
CA ALA A 142 14.47 2.42 21.23
C ALA A 142 13.24 2.00 22.05
N MET A 143 12.97 0.70 22.14
CA MET A 143 11.86 0.16 22.90
C MET A 143 12.18 0.13 24.39
N ARG A 144 11.15 0.24 25.21
CA ARG A 144 11.26 -0.06 26.64
C ARG A 144 11.10 -1.56 26.87
N VAL A 145 11.71 -2.08 27.93
CA VAL A 145 11.67 -3.53 28.24
C VAL A 145 10.22 -3.98 28.45
N GLU A 146 9.41 -3.18 29.14
CA GLU A 146 7.99 -3.44 29.37
C GLU A 146 7.14 -3.48 28.08
N GLU A 147 7.63 -2.90 26.98
CA GLU A 147 6.90 -2.87 25.71
C GLU A 147 7.04 -4.17 24.90
N VAL A 148 8.04 -4.99 25.23
CA VAL A 148 8.26 -6.31 24.60
C VAL A 148 7.07 -7.24 24.88
N VAL A 149 6.49 -7.19 26.08
CA VAL A 149 5.34 -8.02 26.46
C VAL A 149 4.12 -7.75 25.57
N HIS A 150 3.88 -6.49 25.21
CA HIS A 150 2.80 -6.14 24.27
C HIS A 150 3.07 -6.70 22.87
N LEU A 151 4.33 -6.63 22.42
CA LEU A 151 4.74 -7.15 21.11
C LEU A 151 4.51 -8.67 21.04
N GLU A 152 4.97 -9.43 22.05
CA GLU A 152 4.81 -10.88 22.12
C GLU A 152 3.34 -11.30 22.17
N ARG A 153 2.51 -10.62 22.97
CA ARG A 153 1.06 -10.88 23.02
C ARG A 153 0.40 -10.63 21.66
N ASN A 154 0.76 -9.53 21.00
CA ASN A 154 0.20 -9.20 19.69
C ASN A 154 0.67 -10.16 18.59
N LEU A 155 1.91 -10.69 18.69
CA LEU A 155 2.42 -11.70 17.76
C LEU A 155 1.55 -12.96 17.80
N ARG A 156 1.21 -13.45 19.00
CA ARG A 156 0.30 -14.59 19.17
C ARG A 156 -1.07 -14.30 18.57
N ALA A 157 -1.67 -13.17 18.95
CA ALA A 157 -2.97 -12.77 18.41
C ALA A 157 -3.00 -12.69 16.87
N VAL A 158 -1.97 -12.10 16.24
CA VAL A 158 -1.90 -12.01 14.77
C VAL A 158 -1.67 -13.38 14.12
N ARG A 159 -0.94 -14.30 14.75
CA ARG A 159 -0.82 -15.68 14.26
C ARG A 159 -2.18 -16.38 14.28
N ASP A 160 -2.95 -16.20 15.35
CA ASP A 160 -4.21 -16.92 15.56
C ASP A 160 -5.35 -16.38 14.68
N CYS A 161 -5.52 -15.06 14.62
CA CYS A 161 -6.66 -14.42 13.96
C CYS A 161 -6.30 -13.47 12.82
N GLY A 162 -5.02 -13.38 12.44
CA GLY A 162 -4.57 -12.51 11.35
C GLY A 162 -4.69 -11.02 11.69
N LEU A 163 -4.74 -10.19 10.64
CA LEU A 163 -5.02 -8.76 10.75
C LEU A 163 -5.77 -8.23 9.52
N PRO A 164 -6.51 -7.12 9.61
CA PRO A 164 -7.09 -6.46 8.44
C PRO A 164 -6.04 -6.05 7.41
N ASN A 165 -6.25 -6.44 6.15
CA ASN A 165 -5.27 -6.32 5.06
C ASN A 165 -5.29 -4.93 4.36
N TYR A 166 -5.27 -3.87 5.15
CA TYR A 166 -5.37 -2.50 4.65
C TYR A 166 -4.26 -2.12 3.66
N PHE A 167 -4.60 -1.20 2.74
CA PHE A 167 -3.61 -0.41 2.01
C PHE A 167 -3.03 0.67 2.93
N ASP A 168 -1.70 0.72 3.06
CA ASP A 168 -1.02 1.70 3.92
C ASP A 168 -1.04 3.11 3.31
N ASP A 169 -0.74 4.11 4.15
CA ASP A 169 -0.66 5.53 3.80
C ASP A 169 0.29 5.81 2.62
N GLN A 170 1.32 4.97 2.45
CA GLN A 170 2.23 5.02 1.30
C GLN A 170 1.51 4.85 -0.05
N ARG A 171 0.35 4.17 -0.08
CA ARG A 171 -0.48 3.99 -1.28
C ARG A 171 -1.22 5.28 -1.67
N PHE A 172 -1.39 6.21 -0.74
CA PHE A 172 -2.18 7.44 -0.93
C PHE A 172 -1.30 8.66 -1.21
N GLY A 173 -0.14 8.46 -1.85
CA GLY A 173 0.80 9.53 -2.16
C GLY A 173 0.20 10.70 -2.94
N SER A 174 -0.89 10.51 -3.69
CA SER A 174 -1.59 11.58 -4.44
C SER A 174 -2.70 12.29 -3.65
N TYR A 175 -2.82 12.05 -2.34
CA TYR A 175 -3.83 12.67 -1.49
C TYR A 175 -3.40 14.07 -1.06
N ASP A 176 -4.25 15.07 -1.33
CA ASP A 176 -4.10 16.43 -0.81
C ASP A 176 -4.93 16.58 0.48
N ARG A 177 -4.31 17.00 1.59
CA ARG A 177 -5.00 17.15 2.88
C ARG A 177 -6.15 18.15 2.86
N LYS A 178 -6.12 19.14 1.97
CA LYS A 178 -7.16 20.18 1.86
C LYS A 178 -8.17 19.84 0.76
N ARG A 179 -7.70 19.29 -0.36
CA ARG A 179 -8.48 19.14 -1.59
C ARG A 179 -8.93 17.70 -1.88
N GLY A 180 -8.42 16.73 -1.12
CA GLY A 180 -8.78 15.31 -1.22
C GLY A 180 -8.01 14.58 -2.32
N PHE A 181 -8.63 13.55 -2.89
CA PHE A 181 -8.04 12.75 -3.96
C PHE A 181 -8.28 13.37 -5.35
N ILE A 182 -7.24 13.38 -6.19
CA ILE A 182 -7.39 13.72 -7.63
C ILE A 182 -8.43 12.79 -8.28
N ALA A 183 -8.34 11.48 -8.00
CA ALA A 183 -9.24 10.49 -8.57
C ALA A 183 -10.70 10.67 -8.15
N GLU A 184 -10.96 11.11 -6.93
CA GLU A 184 -12.33 11.45 -6.50
C GLU A 184 -12.93 12.55 -7.39
N ARG A 185 -12.14 13.60 -7.67
CA ARG A 185 -12.55 14.68 -8.59
C ARG A 185 -12.82 14.15 -9.99
N LEU A 186 -11.96 13.26 -10.51
CA LEU A 186 -12.15 12.64 -11.82
C LEU A 186 -13.45 11.81 -11.88
N VAL A 187 -13.70 10.97 -10.87
CA VAL A 187 -14.90 10.12 -10.78
C VAL A 187 -16.16 10.96 -10.69
N LYS A 188 -16.12 12.11 -10.01
CA LYS A 188 -17.22 13.08 -9.91
C LYS A 188 -17.33 14.02 -11.12
N GLY A 189 -16.51 13.84 -12.16
CA GLY A 189 -16.52 14.70 -13.35
C GLY A 189 -15.99 16.12 -13.13
N GLN A 190 -15.30 16.37 -12.02
CA GLN A 190 -14.68 17.64 -11.64
C GLN A 190 -13.27 17.76 -12.25
N TRP A 191 -13.19 17.75 -13.59
CA TRP A 191 -11.94 17.64 -14.36
C TRP A 191 -10.95 18.78 -14.11
N GLU A 192 -11.44 20.01 -14.02
CA GLU A 192 -10.61 21.18 -13.72
C GLU A 192 -9.94 21.03 -12.36
N GLU A 193 -10.72 20.70 -11.32
CA GLU A 193 -10.19 20.55 -9.98
C GLU A 193 -9.18 19.40 -9.89
N ALA A 194 -9.46 18.29 -10.57
CA ALA A 194 -8.52 17.17 -10.66
C ALA A 194 -7.17 17.62 -11.26
N LEU A 195 -7.21 18.35 -12.37
CA LEU A 195 -6.02 18.86 -13.05
C LEU A 195 -5.28 19.90 -12.19
N ARG A 196 -6.04 20.76 -11.50
CA ARG A 196 -5.52 21.77 -10.58
C ARG A 196 -4.77 21.11 -9.43
N ILE A 197 -5.34 20.09 -8.80
CA ILE A 197 -4.64 19.33 -7.75
C ILE A 197 -3.40 18.66 -8.34
N TYR A 198 -3.50 17.96 -9.48
CA TYR A 198 -2.38 17.27 -10.11
C TYR A 198 -1.18 18.19 -10.37
N LEU A 199 -1.42 19.39 -10.93
CA LEU A 199 -0.34 20.33 -11.28
C LEU A 199 0.23 21.09 -10.08
N THR A 200 -0.50 21.16 -8.96
CA THR A 200 -0.14 22.05 -7.83
C THR A 200 0.08 21.33 -6.50
N LEU A 201 -0.19 20.02 -6.41
CA LEU A 201 0.04 19.23 -5.20
C LEU A 201 1.51 19.26 -4.79
N CYS A 202 1.78 19.75 -3.58
CA CYS A 202 3.12 19.86 -3.02
C CYS A 202 3.37 18.79 -1.95
N TYR A 203 4.53 18.15 -2.02
CA TYR A 203 4.96 17.20 -0.99
C TYR A 203 5.92 17.85 0.02
N PRO A 204 5.92 17.43 1.30
CA PRO A 204 6.81 17.98 2.31
C PRO A 204 8.30 17.95 1.92
N GLU A 205 8.75 16.86 1.30
CA GLU A 205 10.15 16.64 0.91
C GLU A 205 10.52 17.28 -0.44
N GLU A 206 9.57 17.91 -1.12
CA GLU A 206 9.81 18.51 -2.43
C GLU A 206 10.70 19.75 -2.32
N LYS A 207 11.60 19.92 -3.31
CA LYS A 207 12.51 21.08 -3.39
C LYS A 207 11.72 22.39 -3.37
N ARG A 208 12.25 23.41 -2.69
CA ARG A 208 11.64 24.75 -2.58
C ARG A 208 11.23 25.33 -3.95
N THR A 209 12.10 25.24 -4.94
CA THR A 209 11.84 25.75 -6.30
C THR A 209 10.66 25.07 -6.99
N ALA A 210 10.42 23.79 -6.73
CA ALA A 210 9.27 23.07 -7.27
C ALA A 210 7.98 23.48 -6.56
N LYS A 211 8.01 23.66 -5.22
CA LYS A 211 6.88 24.19 -4.45
C LYS A 211 6.48 25.60 -4.90
N GLU A 212 7.46 26.48 -5.11
CA GLU A 212 7.24 27.85 -5.61
C GLU A 212 6.62 27.84 -7.02
N ARG A 213 7.13 27.01 -7.92
CA ARG A 213 6.56 26.84 -9.27
C ARG A 213 5.11 26.33 -9.23
N LYS A 214 4.81 25.35 -8.39
CA LYS A 214 3.45 24.81 -8.23
C LYS A 214 2.49 25.83 -7.62
N ARG A 215 2.97 26.65 -6.68
CA ARG A 215 2.20 27.79 -6.15
C ARG A 215 1.91 28.82 -7.24
N TYR A 216 2.91 29.17 -8.04
CA TYR A 216 2.75 30.08 -9.17
C TYR A 216 1.68 29.60 -10.16
N PHE A 217 1.64 28.30 -10.48
CA PHE A 217 0.57 27.74 -11.32
C PHE A 217 -0.83 27.91 -10.71
N LEU A 218 -0.95 27.83 -9.38
CA LEU A 218 -2.22 28.04 -8.69
C LEU A 218 -2.65 29.51 -8.75
N GLU A 219 -1.70 30.43 -8.53
CA GLU A 219 -1.93 31.89 -8.56
C GLU A 219 -2.25 32.40 -9.97
N GLN A 220 -1.65 31.78 -11.00
CA GLN A 220 -1.84 32.13 -12.41
C GLN A 220 -2.79 31.16 -13.14
N TRP A 221 -3.66 30.48 -12.40
CA TRP A 221 -4.61 29.54 -13.00
C TRP A 221 -5.52 30.25 -14.01
N GLY A 222 -5.60 29.74 -15.24
CA GLY A 222 -6.25 30.40 -16.37
C GLY A 222 -5.30 31.19 -17.28
N GLN A 223 -4.16 31.66 -16.76
CA GLN A 223 -3.12 32.36 -17.52
C GLN A 223 -2.10 31.35 -18.08
N TRP A 224 -2.52 30.60 -19.10
CA TRP A 224 -1.78 29.43 -19.58
C TRP A 224 -0.41 29.73 -20.16
N GLU A 225 -0.23 30.91 -20.78
CA GLU A 225 1.07 31.36 -21.28
C GLU A 225 2.07 31.54 -20.15
N ALA A 226 1.70 32.28 -19.09
CA ALA A 226 2.52 32.46 -17.90
C ALA A 226 2.86 31.12 -17.22
N CYS A 227 1.89 30.20 -17.13
CA CYS A 227 2.13 28.86 -16.60
C CYS A 227 3.09 28.04 -17.47
N LEU A 228 2.98 28.14 -18.80
CA LEU A 228 3.83 27.43 -19.75
C LEU A 228 5.29 27.88 -19.67
N GLU A 229 5.54 29.18 -19.51
CA GLU A 229 6.91 29.72 -19.34
C GLU A 229 7.61 29.14 -18.11
N ARG A 230 6.86 28.91 -17.03
CA ARG A 230 7.38 28.34 -15.78
C ARG A 230 7.41 26.81 -15.79
N ALA A 231 6.85 26.13 -16.79
CA ALA A 231 6.78 24.68 -16.87
C ALA A 231 8.17 24.02 -17.08
N LYS A 232 8.48 23.03 -16.23
CA LYS A 232 9.78 22.34 -16.25
C LYS A 232 9.69 20.91 -16.77
N THR A 233 8.62 20.20 -16.43
CA THR A 233 8.47 18.81 -16.88
C THR A 233 7.87 18.73 -18.28
N VAL A 234 8.13 17.63 -18.98
CA VAL A 234 7.53 17.36 -20.30
C VAL A 234 6.00 17.34 -20.19
N THR A 235 5.47 16.71 -19.15
CA THR A 235 4.01 16.64 -18.90
C THR A 235 3.41 18.02 -18.67
N GLU A 236 4.01 18.85 -17.81
CA GLU A 236 3.54 20.22 -17.55
C GLU A 236 3.50 21.05 -18.84
N ARG A 237 4.59 21.03 -19.63
CA ARG A 237 4.66 21.78 -20.90
C ARG A 237 3.58 21.34 -21.89
N ARG A 238 3.35 20.02 -21.99
CA ARG A 238 2.30 19.47 -22.87
C ARG A 238 0.91 19.93 -22.43
N ILE A 239 0.63 19.88 -21.13
CA ILE A 239 -0.66 20.28 -20.56
C ILE A 239 -0.91 21.78 -20.75
N PHE A 240 0.02 22.64 -20.33
CA PHE A 240 -0.19 24.09 -20.45
C PHE A 240 -0.24 24.57 -21.89
N ARG A 241 0.58 24.01 -22.80
CA ARG A 241 0.48 24.31 -24.23
C ARG A 241 -0.88 23.91 -24.81
N PHE A 242 -1.40 22.76 -24.40
CA PHE A 242 -2.73 22.31 -24.81
C PHE A 242 -3.83 23.26 -24.31
N LEU A 243 -3.77 23.66 -23.04
CA LEU A 243 -4.73 24.61 -22.46
C LEU A 243 -4.62 26.01 -23.08
N GLN A 244 -3.42 26.47 -23.44
CA GLN A 244 -3.22 27.72 -24.16
C GLN A 244 -3.97 27.73 -25.51
N GLN A 245 -4.00 26.60 -26.23
CA GLN A 245 -4.65 26.48 -27.53
C GLN A 245 -6.16 26.20 -27.45
N ARG A 246 -6.59 25.45 -26.44
CA ARG A 246 -7.94 24.89 -26.32
C ARG A 246 -8.60 25.22 -24.99
N GLY A 247 -8.38 26.44 -24.48
CA GLY A 247 -8.78 26.88 -23.14
C GLY A 247 -10.10 26.25 -22.66
N GLY A 248 -10.11 25.75 -21.43
CA GLY A 248 -11.28 25.09 -20.84
C GLY A 248 -11.47 23.61 -21.17
N ASP A 249 -10.71 23.01 -22.12
CA ASP A 249 -10.73 21.56 -22.35
C ASP A 249 -9.89 20.77 -21.32
N TYR A 250 -10.39 20.71 -20.08
CA TYR A 250 -9.72 20.00 -18.99
C TYR A 250 -9.71 18.48 -19.17
N VAL A 251 -10.70 17.92 -19.88
CA VAL A 251 -10.75 16.49 -20.19
C VAL A 251 -9.59 16.11 -21.13
N GLY A 252 -9.38 16.88 -22.19
CA GLY A 252 -8.25 16.73 -23.09
C GLY A 252 -6.92 16.88 -22.36
N ALA A 253 -6.81 17.88 -21.48
CA ALA A 253 -5.60 18.11 -20.68
C ALA A 253 -5.27 16.95 -19.73
N VAL A 254 -6.25 16.39 -19.02
CA VAL A 254 -6.05 15.22 -18.15
C VAL A 254 -5.59 14.00 -18.96
N ASN A 255 -6.07 13.82 -20.20
CA ASN A 255 -5.63 12.74 -21.09
C ASN A 255 -4.15 12.87 -21.54
N LEU A 256 -3.48 14.00 -21.28
CA LEU A 256 -2.05 14.17 -21.52
C LEU A 256 -1.17 13.66 -20.39
N ILE A 257 -1.74 13.43 -19.20
CA ILE A 257 -1.03 12.84 -18.06
C ILE A 257 -0.56 11.42 -18.45
N PRO A 258 0.68 11.02 -18.10
CA PRO A 258 1.17 9.67 -18.39
C PRO A 258 0.25 8.57 -17.86
N ARG A 259 0.13 7.48 -18.62
CA ARG A 259 -0.78 6.38 -18.32
C ARG A 259 -0.50 5.77 -16.95
N GLU A 260 0.77 5.54 -16.60
CA GLU A 260 1.11 4.96 -15.29
C GLU A 260 0.74 5.90 -14.14
N GLU A 261 0.93 7.22 -14.30
CA GLU A 261 0.55 8.21 -13.29
C GLU A 261 -0.96 8.25 -13.06
N LEU A 262 -1.76 8.29 -14.12
CA LEU A 262 -3.22 8.20 -14.01
C LEU A 262 -3.67 6.90 -13.35
N ALA A 263 -3.08 5.76 -13.75
CA ALA A 263 -3.40 4.47 -13.16
C ALA A 263 -3.10 4.43 -11.65
N MET A 264 -1.96 5.00 -11.21
CA MET A 264 -1.63 5.12 -9.79
C MET A 264 -2.61 6.03 -9.03
N ILE A 265 -2.96 7.18 -9.59
CA ILE A 265 -3.92 8.14 -9.01
C ILE A 265 -5.27 7.48 -8.79
N LEU A 266 -5.80 6.80 -9.82
CA LEU A 266 -7.08 6.12 -9.75
C LEU A 266 -7.04 4.95 -8.77
N SER A 267 -5.99 4.13 -8.82
CA SER A 267 -5.84 2.99 -7.93
C SER A 267 -5.73 3.40 -6.46
N ALA A 268 -5.10 4.54 -6.14
CA ALA A 268 -5.02 5.04 -4.77
C ALA A 268 -6.41 5.31 -4.16
N TYR A 269 -7.35 5.84 -4.94
CA TYR A 269 -8.71 6.10 -4.47
C TYR A 269 -9.54 4.82 -4.34
N GLN A 270 -9.38 3.87 -5.25
CA GLN A 270 -9.97 2.53 -5.10
C GLN A 270 -9.49 1.86 -3.80
N SER A 271 -8.19 1.93 -3.50
CA SER A 271 -7.60 1.43 -2.26
C SER A 271 -8.15 2.13 -1.01
N PHE A 272 -8.42 3.44 -1.09
CA PHE A 272 -9.02 4.18 0.03
C PHE A 272 -10.44 3.70 0.32
N LEU A 273 -11.29 3.60 -0.71
CA LEU A 273 -12.66 3.11 -0.54
C LEU A 273 -12.68 1.65 -0.08
N TRP A 274 -11.73 0.83 -0.56
CA TRP A 274 -11.55 -0.54 -0.07
C TRP A 274 -11.20 -0.58 1.42
N ASN A 275 -10.31 0.29 1.88
CA ASN A 275 -10.04 0.42 3.32
C ASN A 275 -11.29 0.83 4.10
N GLU A 276 -12.10 1.76 3.59
CA GLU A 276 -13.36 2.15 4.24
C GLU A 276 -14.31 0.96 4.38
N MET A 277 -14.45 0.13 3.34
CA MET A 277 -15.27 -1.09 3.40
C MET A 277 -14.76 -2.07 4.47
N VAL A 278 -13.46 -2.37 4.46
CA VAL A 278 -12.87 -3.26 5.48
C VAL A 278 -13.03 -2.69 6.89
N ARG A 279 -13.00 -1.37 7.06
CA ARG A 279 -13.28 -0.73 8.35
C ARG A 279 -14.69 -1.03 8.85
N GLU A 280 -15.69 -0.92 8.00
CA GLU A 280 -17.09 -1.20 8.35
C GLU A 280 -17.29 -2.70 8.63
N ILE A 281 -16.67 -3.57 7.83
CA ILE A 281 -16.67 -5.03 8.05
C ILE A 281 -16.07 -5.36 9.42
N VAL A 282 -14.83 -4.94 9.68
CA VAL A 282 -14.14 -5.24 10.95
C VAL A 282 -14.93 -4.72 12.15
N ARG A 283 -15.54 -3.53 12.07
CA ARG A 283 -16.39 -2.99 13.14
C ARG A 283 -17.67 -3.78 13.35
N THR A 284 -18.17 -4.49 12.36
CA THR A 284 -19.38 -5.31 12.50
C THR A 284 -19.07 -6.64 13.18
N TRP A 285 -17.89 -7.21 12.88
CA TRP A 285 -17.56 -8.60 13.26
C TRP A 285 -16.68 -8.70 14.52
N ALA A 286 -15.99 -7.64 14.93
CA ALA A 286 -15.12 -7.66 16.09
C ALA A 286 -15.75 -6.99 17.32
N PRO A 287 -15.82 -7.65 18.49
CA PRO A 287 -16.44 -7.08 19.70
C PRO A 287 -15.68 -5.89 20.29
N LEU A 288 -14.37 -5.82 20.04
CA LEU A 288 -13.51 -4.71 20.43
C LEU A 288 -12.57 -4.38 19.29
N VAL A 289 -12.53 -3.10 18.94
CA VAL A 289 -11.60 -2.59 17.94
C VAL A 289 -10.75 -1.43 18.45
N LEU A 290 -9.53 -1.36 17.92
CA LEU A 290 -8.53 -0.34 18.18
C LEU A 290 -8.36 0.54 16.94
N GLU A 291 -8.68 1.83 17.09
CA GLU A 291 -8.51 2.83 16.04
C GLU A 291 -7.12 3.44 16.03
N VAL A 292 -6.43 3.32 14.91
CA VAL A 292 -5.10 3.89 14.67
C VAL A 292 -5.23 4.95 13.58
N ARG A 293 -4.76 6.16 13.88
CA ARG A 293 -4.80 7.28 12.94
C ARG A 293 -3.81 7.05 11.79
N GLY A 294 -4.30 7.04 10.55
CA GLY A 294 -3.51 7.18 9.33
C GLY A 294 -3.48 8.64 8.84
N ILE A 295 -2.86 8.84 7.68
CA ILE A 295 -2.80 10.15 7.00
C ILE A 295 -4.16 10.48 6.38
N VAL A 296 -4.78 9.49 5.72
CA VAL A 296 -6.04 9.67 4.99
C VAL A 296 -7.23 9.15 5.79
N THR A 297 -7.11 7.96 6.37
CA THR A 297 -8.19 7.30 7.11
C THR A 297 -7.72 6.83 8.49
N ARG A 298 -8.66 6.35 9.32
CA ARG A 298 -8.36 5.59 10.53
C ARG A 298 -8.40 4.10 10.20
N TYR A 299 -7.33 3.41 10.56
CA TYR A 299 -7.27 1.96 10.51
C TYR A 299 -7.94 1.39 11.76
N VAL A 300 -8.69 0.31 11.60
CA VAL A 300 -9.39 -0.37 12.69
C VAL A 300 -8.82 -1.78 12.81
N PHE A 301 -8.25 -2.09 13.97
CA PHE A 301 -7.66 -3.40 14.25
C PHE A 301 -8.45 -4.11 15.35
N TYR A 302 -8.62 -5.42 15.25
CA TYR A 302 -9.14 -6.24 16.34
C TYR A 302 -8.01 -6.94 17.08
N LEU A 303 -8.31 -7.37 18.32
CA LEU A 303 -7.41 -8.19 19.12
C LEU A 303 -7.73 -9.67 19.01
N THR A 304 -9.01 -9.98 19.00
CA THR A 304 -9.57 -11.33 18.89
C THR A 304 -10.79 -11.26 17.98
N LEU A 305 -11.12 -12.40 17.39
CA LEU A 305 -12.37 -12.65 16.68
C LEU A 305 -12.98 -13.93 17.29
N SER A 306 -14.31 -14.06 17.25
CA SER A 306 -14.95 -15.36 17.49
C SER A 306 -14.57 -16.34 16.39
N GLY A 307 -14.70 -17.65 16.64
CA GLY A 307 -14.44 -18.69 15.63
C GLY A 307 -15.23 -18.45 14.34
N ASP A 308 -16.54 -18.24 14.46
CA ASP A 308 -17.42 -17.97 13.32
C ASP A 308 -17.02 -16.72 12.54
N ALA A 309 -16.66 -15.63 13.24
CA ALA A 309 -16.22 -14.40 12.59
C ALA A 309 -14.89 -14.60 11.85
N LEU A 310 -13.95 -15.34 12.45
CA LEU A 310 -12.66 -15.64 11.83
C LEU A 310 -12.85 -16.52 10.58
N ASP A 311 -13.65 -17.58 10.68
CA ASP A 311 -13.89 -18.50 9.57
C ASP A 311 -14.59 -17.82 8.40
N TYR A 312 -15.60 -16.98 8.67
CA TYR A 312 -16.24 -16.16 7.65
C TYR A 312 -15.22 -15.20 7.01
N LEU A 313 -14.59 -14.33 7.80
CA LEU A 313 -13.71 -13.28 7.28
C LEU A 313 -12.46 -13.79 6.58
N ARG A 314 -11.95 -14.98 6.96
CA ARG A 314 -10.82 -15.65 6.29
C ARG A 314 -11.14 -16.00 4.83
N GLY A 315 -12.40 -16.31 4.52
CA GLY A 315 -12.86 -16.59 3.16
C GLY A 315 -13.19 -15.35 2.32
N VAL A 316 -13.30 -14.16 2.94
CA VAL A 316 -13.79 -12.96 2.25
C VAL A 316 -12.70 -12.35 1.35
N LYS A 317 -12.94 -12.42 0.04
CA LYS A 317 -12.22 -11.65 -0.99
C LYS A 317 -13.06 -10.49 -1.47
N LEU A 318 -12.71 -9.28 -1.03
CA LEU A 318 -13.41 -8.05 -1.38
C LEU A 318 -12.74 -7.40 -2.60
N PRO A 319 -13.47 -7.10 -3.70
CA PRO A 319 -12.93 -6.39 -4.84
C PRO A 319 -12.73 -4.91 -4.51
N THR A 320 -11.65 -4.31 -5.01
CA THR A 320 -11.53 -2.85 -5.00
C THR A 320 -12.63 -2.23 -5.88
N PRO A 321 -13.27 -1.10 -5.48
CA PRO A 321 -14.34 -0.49 -6.26
C PRO A 321 -13.91 -0.18 -7.69
N GLY A 322 -14.73 -0.52 -8.67
CA GLY A 322 -14.37 -0.38 -10.08
C GLY A 322 -15.42 -0.94 -11.03
N PRO A 323 -15.23 -0.78 -12.35
CA PRO A 323 -16.18 -1.27 -13.33
C PRO A 323 -16.32 -2.79 -13.23
N ARG A 324 -17.56 -3.29 -13.18
CA ARG A 324 -17.90 -4.71 -13.04
C ARG A 324 -17.40 -5.35 -11.74
N ALA A 325 -17.18 -4.57 -10.67
CA ALA A 325 -17.12 -5.15 -9.34
C ALA A 325 -18.46 -5.87 -9.07
N SER A 326 -18.40 -7.12 -8.64
CA SER A 326 -19.56 -7.93 -8.33
C SER A 326 -19.31 -8.63 -7.00
N LEU A 327 -20.29 -8.56 -6.11
CA LEU A 327 -20.29 -9.21 -4.82
C LEU A 327 -21.48 -10.15 -4.78
N ALA A 328 -21.21 -11.45 -4.58
CA ALA A 328 -22.26 -12.45 -4.42
C ALA A 328 -22.88 -12.41 -3.02
N ASP A 329 -22.08 -12.02 -2.02
CA ASP A 329 -22.50 -11.88 -0.63
C ASP A 329 -23.32 -10.60 -0.45
N PRO A 330 -24.61 -10.70 -0.05
CA PRO A 330 -25.48 -9.53 0.07
C PRO A 330 -25.09 -8.55 1.20
N TYR A 331 -24.46 -9.02 2.27
CA TYR A 331 -23.94 -8.16 3.33
C TYR A 331 -22.77 -7.33 2.80
N LEU A 332 -21.84 -7.96 2.06
CA LEU A 332 -20.72 -7.24 1.45
C LEU A 332 -21.20 -6.24 0.40
N GLU A 333 -22.20 -6.59 -0.42
CA GLU A 333 -22.82 -5.66 -1.37
C GLU A 333 -23.43 -4.44 -0.65
N HIS A 334 -24.11 -4.65 0.48
CA HIS A 334 -24.63 -3.55 1.29
C HIS A 334 -23.52 -2.63 1.82
N VAL A 335 -22.43 -3.20 2.36
CA VAL A 335 -21.27 -2.41 2.81
C VAL A 335 -20.66 -1.62 1.64
N TYR A 336 -20.49 -2.27 0.50
CA TYR A 336 -19.95 -1.67 -0.71
C TYR A 336 -20.79 -0.46 -1.15
N ARG A 337 -22.11 -0.63 -1.30
CA ARG A 337 -23.05 0.46 -1.66
C ARG A 337 -23.01 1.59 -0.66
N THR A 338 -23.07 1.28 0.64
CA THR A 338 -23.02 2.28 1.71
C THR A 338 -21.76 3.14 1.65
N VAL A 339 -20.59 2.53 1.42
CA VAL A 339 -19.32 3.26 1.31
C VAL A 339 -19.28 4.15 0.06
N LEU A 340 -19.78 3.67 -1.08
CA LEU A 340 -19.86 4.48 -2.30
C LEU A 340 -20.83 5.66 -2.16
N GLU A 341 -22.00 5.45 -1.56
CA GLU A 341 -22.98 6.49 -1.29
C GLU A 341 -22.41 7.58 -0.37
N ARG A 342 -21.72 7.19 0.73
CA ARG A 342 -21.01 8.14 1.61
C ARG A 342 -19.92 8.92 0.87
N ALA A 343 -19.29 8.31 -0.13
CA ALA A 343 -18.32 8.98 -0.99
C ALA A 343 -18.98 9.88 -2.07
N GLY A 344 -20.30 9.89 -2.18
CA GLY A 344 -21.05 10.61 -3.21
C GLY A 344 -20.91 9.98 -4.61
N ILE A 345 -20.74 8.67 -4.68
CA ILE A 345 -20.61 7.89 -5.91
C ILE A 345 -21.89 7.06 -6.08
N THR A 346 -22.77 7.49 -6.98
CA THR A 346 -24.10 6.89 -7.15
C THR A 346 -24.15 5.76 -8.19
N SER A 347 -23.05 5.50 -8.90
CA SER A 347 -22.96 4.42 -9.88
C SER A 347 -21.55 3.85 -9.99
N ASP A 348 -21.43 2.53 -10.07
CA ASP A 348 -20.16 1.84 -10.33
C ASP A 348 -19.54 2.23 -11.68
N GLN A 349 -20.36 2.72 -12.61
CA GLN A 349 -19.91 3.27 -13.88
C GLN A 349 -19.11 4.56 -13.71
N ALA A 350 -19.14 5.21 -12.56
CA ALA A 350 -18.32 6.39 -12.29
C ALA A 350 -16.82 6.06 -12.37
N PHE A 351 -16.42 4.82 -12.07
CA PHE A 351 -15.04 4.34 -12.26
C PHE A 351 -14.72 3.92 -13.70
N ALA A 352 -15.71 3.82 -14.59
CA ALA A 352 -15.47 3.50 -15.99
C ALA A 352 -14.76 4.64 -16.72
N LEU A 353 -14.92 5.88 -16.22
CA LEU A 353 -14.22 7.08 -16.68
C LEU A 353 -14.11 7.14 -18.21
N LYS A 354 -15.23 6.94 -18.93
CA LYS A 354 -15.28 6.79 -20.40
C LYS A 354 -14.58 7.91 -21.19
N LYS A 355 -14.41 9.08 -20.57
CA LYS A 355 -13.69 10.23 -21.14
C LYS A 355 -12.16 10.12 -21.07
N LEU A 356 -11.62 9.18 -20.28
CA LEU A 356 -10.19 8.83 -20.25
C LEU A 356 -9.89 7.75 -21.29
N ARG A 357 -8.98 8.08 -22.22
CA ARG A 357 -8.60 7.18 -23.32
C ARG A 357 -7.41 6.28 -22.98
N ARG A 358 -6.64 6.63 -21.96
CA ARG A 358 -5.32 6.03 -21.68
C ARG A 358 -5.22 5.23 -20.39
N ALA A 359 -6.12 5.46 -19.44
CA ALA A 359 -6.10 4.79 -18.14
C ALA A 359 -7.47 4.19 -17.87
N TYR A 360 -7.46 2.91 -17.52
CA TYR A 360 -8.60 2.19 -16.99
C TYR A 360 -8.19 1.59 -15.66
N VAL A 361 -9.14 1.50 -14.74
CA VAL A 361 -8.97 0.72 -13.52
C VAL A 361 -9.81 -0.55 -13.61
N LYS A 362 -9.26 -1.64 -13.10
CA LYS A 362 -9.97 -2.90 -12.92
C LYS A 362 -10.29 -3.05 -11.44
N ALA A 363 -11.42 -3.68 -11.14
CA ALA A 363 -11.65 -4.20 -9.80
C ALA A 363 -10.68 -5.37 -9.58
N VAL A 364 -9.96 -5.37 -8.46
CA VAL A 364 -9.00 -6.42 -8.11
C VAL A 364 -9.48 -7.05 -6.80
N PRO A 365 -9.72 -8.38 -6.76
CA PRO A 365 -10.07 -9.06 -5.52
C PRO A 365 -8.90 -9.02 -4.54
N ARG A 366 -9.20 -8.81 -3.26
CA ARG A 366 -8.22 -8.76 -2.18
C ARG A 366 -8.80 -9.39 -0.93
N ASP A 367 -8.03 -10.23 -0.27
CA ASP A 367 -8.40 -10.82 1.02
C ASP A 367 -8.58 -9.72 2.07
N VAL A 368 -9.70 -9.77 2.80
CA VAL A 368 -10.01 -8.83 3.89
C VAL A 368 -9.05 -9.03 5.05
N LEU A 369 -8.72 -10.28 5.36
CA LEU A 369 -7.72 -10.65 6.35
C LEU A 369 -6.38 -10.98 5.70
N LEU A 370 -5.32 -10.65 6.42
CA LEU A 370 -3.93 -10.97 6.11
C LEU A 370 -3.43 -11.91 7.21
N PHE A 371 -2.76 -12.99 6.80
CA PHE A 371 -2.07 -13.89 7.71
C PHE A 371 -0.59 -13.88 7.32
N PRO A 372 0.28 -13.16 8.06
CA PRO A 372 1.71 -13.17 7.78
C PRO A 372 2.28 -14.58 8.00
N GLU A 373 2.95 -15.11 6.98
CA GLU A 373 3.67 -16.38 7.05
C GLU A 373 4.96 -16.19 7.86
N GLU A 374 5.40 -17.24 8.57
CA GLU A 374 6.66 -17.24 9.32
C GLU A 374 6.84 -16.00 10.24
N LEU A 375 5.74 -15.55 10.87
CA LEU A 375 5.73 -14.39 11.74
C LEU A 375 6.41 -14.69 13.06
N GLU A 376 7.60 -14.14 13.31
CA GLU A 376 8.45 -14.48 14.44
C GLU A 376 9.14 -13.26 15.08
N LEU A 377 9.37 -13.34 16.39
CA LEU A 377 10.29 -12.49 17.12
C LEU A 377 11.63 -13.24 17.20
N LEU A 378 12.59 -12.82 16.38
CA LEU A 378 13.89 -13.49 16.24
C LEU A 378 14.83 -13.19 17.40
N ASP A 379 14.82 -11.96 17.89
CA ASP A 379 15.77 -11.50 18.90
C ASP A 379 15.21 -10.31 19.68
N VAL A 380 15.56 -10.25 20.98
CA VAL A 380 15.38 -9.09 21.85
C VAL A 380 16.68 -8.88 22.59
N ALA A 381 17.31 -7.73 22.35
CA ALA A 381 18.64 -7.44 22.87
C ALA A 381 18.74 -5.97 23.30
N PRO A 382 19.74 -5.59 24.12
CA PRO A 382 20.08 -4.19 24.33
C PRO A 382 20.26 -3.44 23.00
N ASP A 383 19.69 -2.24 22.90
CA ASP A 383 19.80 -1.42 21.69
C ASP A 383 21.14 -0.68 21.66
N GLU A 384 22.00 -1.05 20.71
CA GLU A 384 23.33 -0.46 20.58
C GLU A 384 23.31 1.04 20.25
N LEU A 385 22.20 1.56 19.71
CA LEU A 385 22.05 2.97 19.34
C LEU A 385 21.32 3.81 20.39
N TYR A 386 20.67 3.17 21.36
CA TYR A 386 19.82 3.83 22.35
C TYR A 386 20.10 3.26 23.75
N PRO A 387 21.07 3.84 24.48
CA PRO A 387 21.44 3.37 25.82
C PRO A 387 20.23 3.26 26.76
N GLY A 388 20.14 2.16 27.51
CA GLY A 388 19.03 1.87 28.42
C GLY A 388 17.72 1.47 27.72
N ARG A 389 17.72 1.27 26.40
CA ARG A 389 16.59 0.73 25.63
C ARG A 389 16.94 -0.66 25.08
N VAL A 390 15.92 -1.36 24.60
CA VAL A 390 16.05 -2.63 23.88
C VAL A 390 15.62 -2.46 22.43
N LYS A 391 16.12 -3.37 21.58
CA LYS A 391 15.64 -3.58 20.22
C LYS A 391 14.98 -4.95 20.10
N ALA A 392 14.04 -5.08 19.18
CA ALA A 392 13.39 -6.33 18.83
C ALA A 392 13.49 -6.56 17.32
N VAL A 393 13.87 -7.77 16.90
CA VAL A 393 13.97 -8.13 15.48
C VAL A 393 12.82 -9.05 15.11
N LEU A 394 11.98 -8.59 14.18
CA LEU A 394 10.85 -9.34 13.65
C LEU A 394 11.19 -9.92 12.28
N ARG A 395 10.67 -11.11 11.99
CA ARG A 395 10.65 -11.71 10.66
C ARG A 395 9.24 -12.14 10.29
N PHE A 396 8.85 -11.94 9.04
CA PHE A 396 7.59 -12.43 8.49
C PHE A 396 7.58 -12.33 6.96
N ILE A 397 6.78 -13.15 6.30
CA ILE A 397 6.57 -13.15 4.85
C ILE A 397 5.15 -12.68 4.57
N LEU A 398 5.01 -11.79 3.59
CA LEU A 398 3.71 -11.31 3.12
C LEU A 398 3.50 -11.58 1.63
N PRO A 399 2.26 -11.88 1.21
CA PRO A 399 1.92 -11.97 -0.20
C PRO A 399 2.08 -10.61 -0.91
N ARG A 400 2.18 -10.64 -2.24
CA ARG A 400 2.27 -9.42 -3.05
C ARG A 400 1.12 -8.45 -2.76
N GLY A 401 1.44 -7.16 -2.70
CA GLY A 401 0.46 -6.10 -2.46
C GLY A 401 -0.02 -5.97 -1.00
N ALA A 402 0.49 -6.78 -0.07
CA ALA A 402 0.35 -6.52 1.37
C ALA A 402 1.46 -5.57 1.86
N TYR A 403 1.23 -4.95 3.01
CA TYR A 403 2.06 -3.87 3.54
C TYR A 403 2.68 -4.27 4.88
N GLY A 404 4.01 -4.42 4.95
CA GLY A 404 4.71 -4.73 6.20
C GLY A 404 4.46 -3.70 7.32
N THR A 405 4.22 -2.44 6.95
CA THR A 405 3.83 -1.38 7.88
C THR A 405 2.49 -1.62 8.56
N MET A 406 1.53 -2.33 7.93
CA MET A 406 0.27 -2.73 8.59
C MET A 406 0.49 -3.77 9.68
N VAL A 407 1.37 -4.74 9.42
CA VAL A 407 1.80 -5.72 10.42
C VAL A 407 2.41 -4.99 11.61
N LEU A 408 3.34 -4.05 11.38
CA LEU A 408 3.92 -3.25 12.45
C LEU A 408 2.88 -2.43 13.21
N LYS A 409 1.97 -1.72 12.52
CA LYS A 409 0.91 -0.93 13.16
C LYS A 409 0.03 -1.79 14.06
N ARG A 410 -0.25 -3.06 13.68
CA ARG A 410 -1.01 -4.00 14.50
C ARG A 410 -0.21 -4.55 15.67
N LEU A 411 1.02 -4.98 15.43
CA LEU A 411 1.89 -5.63 16.42
C LEU A 411 2.33 -4.68 17.54
N THR A 412 2.37 -3.39 17.24
CA THR A 412 2.87 -2.38 18.18
C THR A 412 1.77 -1.76 19.04
N LEU A 413 0.51 -2.19 18.95
CA LEU A 413 -0.57 -1.63 19.76
C LEU A 413 -0.45 -2.05 21.22
N ARG A 414 -0.53 -1.07 22.13
CA ARG A 414 -0.68 -1.32 23.56
C ARG A 414 -2.02 -1.95 23.83
N LEU A 415 -1.96 -3.02 24.60
CA LEU A 415 -3.11 -3.64 25.23
C LEU A 415 -3.12 -3.09 26.66
N GLU A 416 -3.75 -1.93 26.88
CA GLU A 416 -4.08 -1.52 28.25
C GLU A 416 -5.07 -2.55 28.77
N ASP A 417 -4.76 -3.19 29.91
CA ASP A 417 -5.43 -4.40 30.40
C ASP A 417 -6.94 -4.34 30.14
N ALA A 418 -7.38 -5.13 29.16
CA ALA A 418 -8.75 -5.59 29.17
C ALA A 418 -8.82 -6.39 30.47
N GLN A 419 -9.36 -5.78 31.52
CA GLN A 419 -9.73 -6.49 32.74
C GLN A 419 -10.31 -7.84 32.30
N PRO A 420 -9.77 -8.97 32.81
CA PRO A 420 -10.32 -10.26 32.44
C PRO A 420 -11.81 -10.21 32.72
N ILE A 421 -12.61 -10.55 31.71
CA ILE A 421 -14.05 -10.73 31.90
C ILE A 421 -14.14 -11.78 33.00
N ALA A 422 -14.61 -11.36 34.19
CA ALA A 422 -14.84 -12.27 35.28
C ALA A 422 -15.71 -13.41 34.75
N SER A 423 -15.17 -14.62 34.80
CA SER A 423 -15.92 -15.84 34.58
C SER A 423 -17.05 -15.85 35.61
N GLY A 424 -18.28 -15.58 35.15
CA GLY A 424 -19.48 -15.77 35.96
C GLY A 424 -19.64 -17.25 36.23
N THR A 425 -19.07 -17.74 37.32
CA THR A 425 -19.49 -18.98 37.94
C THR A 425 -20.83 -18.70 38.59
N THR A 426 -21.90 -19.09 37.90
CA THR A 426 -23.20 -19.34 38.52
C THR A 426 -23.04 -20.55 39.43
N THR A 427 -22.98 -20.30 40.73
CA THR A 427 -23.32 -21.31 41.75
C THR A 427 -24.84 -21.52 41.72
N PRO A 428 -25.33 -22.77 41.70
CA PRO A 428 -26.74 -23.05 41.87
C PRO A 428 -27.06 -23.04 43.36
N ASP A 429 -27.85 -22.06 43.82
CA ASP A 429 -28.43 -22.11 45.15
C ASP A 429 -29.67 -23.03 45.15
N SER A 430 -29.64 -23.90 46.14
CA SER A 430 -30.67 -24.81 46.66
C SER A 430 -31.95 -24.13 47.13
#